data_AF-B1XTZ4-F1
#
_entry.id   AF-B1XTZ4-F1
#
_cell.length_a   1.000
_cell.length_b   1.000
_cell.length_c   1.000
_cell.angle_alpha   90.00
_cell.angle_beta   90.00
_cell.angle_gamma   90.00
#
_symmetry.space_group_name_H-M   'P 1'
#
loop_
_entity.id
_entity.type
_entity.pdbx_description
1 polymer ?
#
loop_
_entity_poly.entity_id
_entity_poly.type
_entity_poly.pdbx_seq_one_letter_code
_entity_poly.pdbx_strand_id
1 'polypeptide(L)'
;MLERIAQSDMLNLFSKATEVAQEGVKDAAQAVDLPFEASKLEAQQQTDLTSTDQKLSARLDEVPWGVNRRRVVTVHDGIIGQEKSVSVACMHCSDAPCMAVCPVDCFYRTDEGVVLHDKDICIGCGYCSFACPFGAPQFLSKGAFGSCSKMDKCTFCSGGPEENGSVAEFEEYGRNRLAEGKLPLCAEMCSTKTLIGGDSNIISGIFNNRVATREKNGKYPGSKAFGWTTAYGGPDTPAPTPTPAAKIPGAK
;
A
#
# COMPACT_ATOMS: atom_id res chain seq x y z
N MET A 1 59.92 -2.10 -0.07
CA MET A 1 59.73 -0.89 -0.90
C MET A 1 58.56 -1.06 -1.90
N LEU A 2 57.57 -1.91 -1.61
CA LEU A 2 56.49 -2.27 -2.55
C LEU A 2 55.06 -2.18 -1.95
N GLU A 3 54.88 -1.44 -0.86
CA GLU A 3 53.54 -1.26 -0.25
C GLU A 3 53.06 0.21 -0.21
N ARG A 4 53.86 1.16 -0.71
CA ARG A 4 53.49 2.59 -0.71
C ARG A 4 52.97 3.14 -2.04
N ILE A 5 52.98 2.36 -3.12
CA ILE A 5 52.58 2.83 -4.46
C ILE A 5 51.07 2.63 -4.70
N ALA A 6 50.42 1.65 -4.05
CA ALA A 6 49.00 1.36 -4.29
C ALA A 6 48.00 2.37 -3.66
N GLN A 7 48.41 3.12 -2.63
CA GLN A 7 47.52 4.08 -1.96
C GLN A 7 47.48 5.46 -2.62
N SER A 8 48.55 5.91 -3.28
CA SER A 8 48.56 7.20 -3.99
C SER A 8 47.72 7.18 -5.26
N ASP A 9 47.66 6.05 -5.95
CA ASP A 9 46.97 5.94 -7.24
C ASP A 9 45.45 5.85 -7.07
N MET A 10 44.98 5.24 -5.97
CA MET A 10 43.56 5.20 -5.60
C MET A 10 43.02 6.57 -5.18
N LEU A 11 43.80 7.35 -4.42
CA LEU A 11 43.39 8.70 -4.00
C LEU A 11 43.32 9.67 -5.20
N ASN A 12 44.23 9.55 -6.17
CA ASN A 12 44.20 10.34 -7.40
C ASN A 12 43.02 9.97 -8.31
N LEU A 13 42.61 8.69 -8.33
CA LEU A 13 41.42 8.25 -9.08
C LEU A 13 40.13 8.78 -8.45
N PHE A 14 40.02 8.76 -7.12
CA PHE A 14 38.88 9.32 -6.40
C PHE A 14 38.80 10.84 -6.55
N SER A 15 39.92 11.57 -6.51
CA SER A 15 39.96 13.01 -6.70
C SER A 15 39.50 13.44 -8.09
N LYS A 16 39.94 12.72 -9.15
CA LYS A 16 39.49 12.96 -10.53
C LYS A 16 38.00 12.63 -10.73
N ALA A 17 37.49 11.59 -10.08
CA ALA A 17 36.07 11.26 -10.13
C ALA A 17 35.21 12.32 -9.45
N THR A 18 35.69 12.94 -8.37
CA THR A 18 35.00 14.07 -7.71
C THR A 18 35.06 15.36 -8.51
N GLU A 19 36.16 15.66 -9.22
CA GLU A 19 36.23 16.84 -10.11
C GLU A 19 35.25 16.74 -11.29
N VAL A 20 35.18 15.58 -11.95
CA VAL A 20 34.23 15.35 -13.06
C VAL A 20 32.77 15.38 -12.59
N ALA A 21 32.49 14.91 -11.38
CA ALA A 21 31.16 15.02 -10.77
C ALA A 21 30.80 16.48 -10.39
N GLN A 22 31.79 17.28 -10.00
CA GLN A 22 31.58 18.69 -9.63
C GLN A 22 31.45 19.61 -10.84
N GLU A 23 32.11 19.31 -11.97
CA GLU A 23 31.91 20.03 -13.23
C GLU A 23 30.53 19.75 -13.83
N GLY A 24 30.05 18.49 -13.82
CA GLY A 24 28.70 18.15 -14.28
C GLY A 24 27.55 18.76 -13.45
N VAL A 25 27.80 19.04 -12.16
CA VAL A 25 26.83 19.73 -11.29
C VAL A 25 26.83 21.25 -11.51
N LYS A 26 27.99 21.84 -11.87
CA LYS A 26 28.08 23.28 -12.21
C LYS A 26 27.40 23.60 -13.53
N ASP A 27 27.52 22.72 -14.53
CA ASP A 27 26.82 22.86 -15.81
C ASP A 27 25.29 22.73 -15.66
N ALA A 28 24.81 21.92 -14.71
CA ALA A 28 23.39 21.82 -14.38
C ALA A 28 22.86 23.04 -13.60
N ALA A 29 23.70 23.65 -12.76
CA ALA A 29 23.32 24.82 -11.96
C ALA A 29 23.22 26.13 -12.77
N GLN A 30 23.96 26.26 -13.88
CA GLN A 30 23.87 27.42 -14.78
C GLN A 30 22.66 27.39 -15.72
N ALA A 31 21.90 26.29 -15.78
CA ALA A 31 20.69 26.18 -16.60
C ALA A 31 19.41 26.68 -15.90
N VAL A 32 19.50 27.21 -14.67
CA VAL A 32 18.34 27.56 -13.82
C VAL A 32 18.38 29.01 -13.34
N ASP A 33 18.84 29.95 -14.17
CA ASP A 33 18.56 31.37 -13.97
C ASP A 33 17.24 31.74 -14.67
N LEU A 34 16.12 31.35 -14.05
CA LEU A 34 14.81 31.93 -14.35
C LEU A 34 14.41 32.87 -13.20
N PRO A 35 14.19 34.16 -13.47
CA PRO A 35 13.93 35.15 -12.44
C PRO A 35 12.59 34.89 -11.76
N PHE A 36 12.57 35.17 -10.46
CA PHE A 36 11.50 35.56 -9.51
C PHE A 36 10.08 35.91 -10.04
N GLU A 37 9.53 35.12 -10.96
CA GLU A 37 8.13 35.16 -11.46
C GLU A 37 7.51 33.74 -11.42
N ALA A 38 8.21 32.76 -10.84
CA ALA A 38 7.66 31.40 -10.63
C ALA A 38 6.49 31.38 -9.62
N SER A 39 6.45 32.32 -8.67
CA SER A 39 5.41 32.36 -7.64
C SER A 39 4.03 32.78 -8.15
N LYS A 40 3.95 33.45 -9.31
CA LYS A 40 2.67 33.75 -9.97
C LYS A 40 2.25 32.65 -10.95
N LEU A 41 3.22 31.94 -11.54
CA LEU A 41 2.92 30.81 -12.43
C LEU A 41 2.38 29.61 -11.65
N GLU A 42 2.87 29.37 -10.43
CA GLU A 42 2.30 28.33 -9.53
C GLU A 42 0.87 28.68 -9.10
N ALA A 43 0.54 29.97 -8.91
CA ALA A 43 -0.81 30.41 -8.58
C ALA A 43 -1.80 30.36 -9.77
N GLN A 44 -1.31 30.58 -11.00
CA GLN A 44 -2.14 30.50 -12.22
C GLN A 44 -2.28 29.08 -12.78
N GLN A 45 -1.31 28.19 -12.57
CA GLN A 45 -1.46 26.78 -12.91
C GLN A 45 -2.50 26.06 -12.03
N GLN A 46 -2.84 26.64 -10.86
CA GLN A 46 -3.91 26.14 -10.01
C GLN A 46 -5.32 26.50 -10.53
N THR A 47 -5.47 27.49 -11.42
CA THR A 47 -6.78 28.06 -11.77
C THR A 47 -7.35 27.65 -13.13
N ASP A 48 -6.60 26.92 -13.96
CA ASP A 48 -7.02 26.52 -15.32
C ASP A 48 -7.12 25.00 -15.51
N LEU A 49 -7.45 24.24 -14.45
CA LEU A 49 -7.89 22.85 -14.63
C LEU A 49 -9.36 22.86 -15.02
N THR A 50 -9.64 22.58 -16.29
CA THR A 50 -11.00 22.21 -16.70
C THR A 50 -11.44 21.01 -15.86
N SER A 51 -12.73 20.88 -15.55
CA SER A 51 -13.27 19.80 -14.70
C SER A 51 -12.97 18.37 -15.18
N THR A 52 -12.42 18.25 -16.39
CA THR A 52 -11.95 17.02 -17.03
C THR A 52 -10.47 16.76 -16.73
N ASP A 53 -9.62 17.79 -16.72
CA ASP A 53 -8.19 17.67 -16.39
C ASP A 53 -7.95 17.43 -14.90
N GLN A 54 -8.82 17.98 -14.05
CA GLN A 54 -8.84 17.68 -12.61
C GLN A 54 -9.23 16.21 -12.30
N LYS A 55 -9.80 15.48 -13.26
CA LYS A 55 -10.08 14.03 -13.15
C LYS A 55 -8.91 13.16 -13.62
N LEU A 56 -8.01 13.70 -14.43
CA LEU A 56 -6.93 12.96 -15.08
C LEU A 56 -5.58 13.09 -14.35
N SER A 57 -5.26 14.26 -13.77
CA SER A 57 -4.04 14.44 -12.97
C SER A 57 -4.12 13.90 -11.53
N ALA A 58 -5.32 13.61 -11.03
CA ALA A 58 -5.57 13.34 -9.60
C ALA A 58 -5.53 11.85 -9.18
N ARG A 59 -5.02 10.91 -10.00
CA ARG A 59 -5.32 9.47 -9.74
C ARG A 59 -4.16 8.48 -9.70
N LEU A 60 -2.91 8.94 -9.79
CA LEU A 60 -1.72 8.08 -9.60
C LEU A 60 -1.27 7.98 -8.14
N ASP A 61 -1.48 9.05 -7.37
CA ASP A 61 -0.88 9.30 -6.06
C ASP A 61 -1.88 9.88 -5.03
N GLU A 62 -3.03 10.40 -5.46
CA GLU A 62 -4.07 10.90 -4.54
C GLU A 62 -5.15 9.84 -4.29
N VAL A 63 -4.91 9.01 -3.28
CA VAL A 63 -6.03 8.36 -2.59
C VAL A 63 -6.81 9.50 -1.90
N PRO A 64 -8.13 9.64 -2.10
CA PRO A 64 -8.90 10.75 -1.53
C PRO A 64 -8.64 10.89 -0.03
N TRP A 65 -8.55 12.14 0.44
CA TRP A 65 -8.23 12.41 1.84
C TRP A 65 -9.18 11.66 2.79
N GLY A 66 -8.61 10.85 3.68
CA GLY A 66 -9.36 9.99 4.61
C GLY A 66 -9.50 8.53 4.19
N VAL A 67 -9.14 8.17 2.95
CA VAL A 67 -9.12 6.79 2.48
C VAL A 67 -7.69 6.28 2.55
N ASN A 68 -7.50 5.14 3.21
CA ASN A 68 -6.17 4.56 3.42
C ASN A 68 -6.20 3.09 3.00
N ARG A 69 -5.79 2.81 1.75
CA ARG A 69 -5.68 1.43 1.21
C ARG A 69 -4.71 0.56 2.02
N ARG A 70 -3.71 1.20 2.65
CA ARG A 70 -2.81 0.63 3.65
C ARG A 70 -2.70 1.63 4.79
N ARG A 71 -2.83 1.15 6.03
CA ARG A 71 -2.67 1.95 7.26
C ARG A 71 -1.66 1.29 8.19
N VAL A 72 -1.09 2.07 9.10
CA VAL A 72 -0.24 1.57 10.18
C VAL A 72 -0.99 1.79 11.49
N VAL A 73 -1.15 0.71 12.25
CA VAL A 73 -1.78 0.73 13.57
C VAL A 73 -0.68 0.50 14.59
N THR A 74 -0.48 1.46 15.49
CA THR A 74 0.46 1.30 16.61
C THR A 74 -0.29 0.64 17.78
N VAL A 75 0.25 -0.47 18.25
CA VAL A 75 -0.22 -1.22 19.41
C VAL A 75 0.66 -0.85 20.60
N HIS A 76 0.06 -0.62 21.77
CA HIS A 76 0.76 -0.18 22.99
C HIS A 76 1.49 1.17 22.83
N ASP A 77 0.84 2.11 22.14
CA ASP A 77 1.33 3.48 21.97
C ASP A 77 1.66 4.13 23.33
N GLY A 78 2.81 4.79 23.41
CA GLY A 78 3.33 5.42 24.63
C GLY A 78 3.94 4.47 25.68
N ILE A 79 3.98 3.15 25.45
CA ILE A 79 4.61 2.19 26.37
C ILE A 79 6.01 1.81 25.87
N ILE A 80 7.03 2.37 26.52
CA ILE A 80 8.44 2.15 26.18
C ILE A 80 8.76 0.65 26.20
N GLY A 81 9.30 0.14 25.08
CA GLY A 81 9.70 -1.25 24.91
C GLY A 81 8.57 -2.22 24.53
N GLN A 82 7.31 -1.78 24.50
CA GLN A 82 6.16 -2.60 24.08
C GLN A 82 5.44 -2.06 22.85
N GLU A 83 5.73 -0.83 22.44
CA GLU A 83 5.19 -0.21 21.23
C GLU A 83 5.51 -1.04 19.97
N LYS A 84 4.48 -1.37 19.20
CA LYS A 84 4.60 -2.15 17.95
C LYS A 84 3.75 -1.55 16.86
N SER A 85 4.35 -1.21 15.73
CA SER A 85 3.64 -0.76 14.53
C SER A 85 3.26 -1.96 13.65
N VAL A 86 1.97 -2.13 13.37
CA VAL A 86 1.42 -3.17 12.51
C VAL A 86 0.87 -2.52 11.24
N SER A 87 1.43 -2.87 10.08
CA SER A 87 0.85 -2.44 8.80
C SER A 87 -0.34 -3.32 8.45
N VAL A 88 -1.51 -2.70 8.24
CA VAL A 88 -2.76 -3.36 7.88
C VAL A 88 -3.18 -2.88 6.49
N ALA A 89 -3.48 -3.82 5.61
CA ALA A 89 -4.00 -3.58 4.26
C ALA A 89 -5.01 -4.69 3.91
N CYS A 90 -5.54 -4.69 2.68
CA CYS A 90 -6.24 -5.87 2.17
C CYS A 90 -5.30 -7.08 2.16
N MET A 91 -5.77 -8.19 2.72
CA MET A 91 -5.00 -9.44 2.78
C MET A 91 -5.19 -10.33 1.55
N HIS A 92 -6.05 -9.92 0.60
CA HIS A 92 -6.40 -10.70 -0.61
C HIS A 92 -6.71 -12.18 -0.28
N CYS A 93 -7.62 -12.38 0.68
CA CYS A 93 -7.90 -13.68 1.27
C CYS A 93 -8.30 -14.73 0.22
N SER A 94 -7.83 -15.97 0.40
CA SER A 94 -8.26 -17.13 -0.39
C SER A 94 -9.71 -17.50 -0.14
N ASP A 95 -10.17 -17.35 1.09
CA ASP A 95 -11.59 -17.31 1.47
C ASP A 95 -11.94 -15.87 1.85
N ALA A 96 -12.57 -15.14 0.91
CA ALA A 96 -12.77 -13.71 1.02
C ALA A 96 -14.20 -13.41 1.51
N PRO A 97 -14.41 -13.01 2.79
CA PRO A 97 -15.75 -12.74 3.30
C PRO A 97 -16.41 -11.54 2.60
N CYS A 98 -15.61 -10.61 2.08
CA CYS A 98 -16.10 -9.49 1.30
C CYS A 98 -16.75 -9.91 -0.03
N MET A 99 -16.28 -11.01 -0.62
CA MET A 99 -16.85 -11.59 -1.84
C MET A 99 -18.15 -12.33 -1.51
N ALA A 100 -18.15 -13.15 -0.47
CA ALA A 100 -19.31 -13.94 -0.04
C ALA A 100 -20.53 -13.10 0.37
N VAL A 101 -20.33 -11.87 0.84
CA VAL A 101 -21.42 -11.00 1.34
C VAL A 101 -21.93 -10.01 0.29
N CYS A 102 -21.32 -9.94 -0.90
CA CYS A 102 -21.69 -8.95 -1.89
C CYS A 102 -23.02 -9.34 -2.58
N PRO A 103 -24.10 -8.53 -2.50
CA PRO A 103 -25.39 -8.91 -3.09
C PRO A 103 -25.44 -8.80 -4.62
N VAL A 104 -24.44 -8.16 -5.22
CA VAL A 104 -24.33 -7.92 -6.67
C VAL A 104 -23.11 -8.60 -7.28
N ASP A 105 -22.42 -9.45 -6.51
CA ASP A 105 -21.24 -10.21 -6.95
C ASP A 105 -20.16 -9.37 -7.66
N CYS A 106 -19.91 -8.14 -7.19
CA CYS A 106 -18.92 -7.26 -7.82
C CYS A 106 -17.46 -7.65 -7.52
N PHE A 107 -17.22 -8.59 -6.60
CA PHE A 107 -15.88 -9.05 -6.27
C PHE A 107 -15.50 -10.27 -7.09
N TYR A 108 -14.29 -10.28 -7.62
CA TYR A 108 -13.72 -11.42 -8.34
C TYR A 108 -12.27 -11.64 -7.92
N ARG A 109 -11.72 -12.80 -8.25
CA ARG A 109 -10.32 -13.15 -7.99
C ARG A 109 -9.61 -13.33 -9.31
N THR A 110 -8.45 -12.69 -9.47
CA THR A 110 -7.60 -12.85 -10.64
C THR A 110 -6.74 -14.11 -10.55
N ASP A 111 -6.11 -14.51 -11.66
CA ASP A 111 -5.23 -15.68 -11.72
C ASP A 111 -4.00 -15.54 -10.82
N GLU A 112 -3.55 -14.30 -10.55
CA GLU A 112 -2.48 -14.00 -9.59
C GLU A 112 -2.94 -14.10 -8.12
N GLY A 113 -4.21 -14.45 -7.87
CA GLY A 113 -4.79 -14.58 -6.54
C GLY A 113 -5.21 -13.25 -5.91
N VAL A 114 -5.21 -12.15 -6.67
CA VAL A 114 -5.61 -10.83 -6.18
C VAL A 114 -7.14 -10.77 -6.18
N VAL A 115 -7.74 -10.57 -5.00
CA VAL A 115 -9.16 -10.23 -4.92
C VAL A 115 -9.33 -8.80 -5.42
N LEU A 116 -10.15 -8.57 -6.45
CA LEU A 116 -10.49 -7.27 -7.01
C LEU A 116 -12.00 -7.00 -6.88
N HIS A 117 -12.39 -5.77 -7.17
CA HIS A 117 -13.79 -5.34 -7.15
C HIS A 117 -14.06 -4.53 -8.40
N ASP A 118 -15.15 -4.85 -9.07
CA ASP A 118 -15.67 -4.07 -10.18
C ASP A 118 -16.43 -2.86 -9.62
N LYS A 119 -15.92 -1.68 -9.95
CA LYS A 119 -16.49 -0.40 -9.54
C LYS A 119 -17.81 -0.11 -10.22
N ASP A 120 -18.04 -0.55 -11.45
CA ASP A 120 -19.28 -0.28 -12.18
C ASP A 120 -20.46 -1.10 -11.71
N ILE A 121 -20.19 -2.32 -11.23
CA ILE A 121 -21.22 -3.17 -10.62
C ILE A 121 -21.46 -2.76 -9.15
N CYS A 122 -20.49 -2.11 -8.50
CA CYS A 122 -20.57 -1.76 -7.08
C CYS A 122 -21.67 -0.74 -6.77
N ILE A 123 -22.73 -1.20 -6.09
CA ILE A 123 -23.84 -0.34 -5.63
C ILE A 123 -23.56 0.39 -4.29
N GLY A 124 -22.37 0.26 -3.71
CA GLY A 124 -22.01 0.97 -2.47
C GLY A 124 -22.76 0.53 -1.20
N CYS A 125 -23.27 -0.70 -1.12
CA CYS A 125 -24.10 -1.17 0.01
C CYS A 125 -23.38 -1.30 1.37
N GLY A 126 -22.04 -1.39 1.39
CA GLY A 126 -21.26 -1.39 2.63
C GLY A 126 -21.07 -2.73 3.35
N TYR A 127 -21.79 -3.79 2.97
CA TYR A 127 -21.68 -5.09 3.66
C TYR A 127 -20.27 -5.69 3.66
N CYS A 128 -19.53 -5.50 2.57
CA CYS A 128 -18.15 -5.94 2.47
C CYS A 128 -17.22 -5.27 3.49
N SER A 129 -17.49 -4.02 3.89
CA SER A 129 -16.71 -3.31 4.91
C SER A 129 -16.94 -3.92 6.30
N PHE A 130 -18.19 -4.26 6.63
CA PHE A 130 -18.54 -4.93 7.88
C PHE A 130 -18.04 -6.37 7.97
N ALA A 131 -18.07 -7.11 6.86
CA ALA A 131 -17.61 -8.51 6.82
C ALA A 131 -16.09 -8.64 6.83
N CYS A 132 -15.34 -7.61 6.42
CA CYS A 132 -13.89 -7.67 6.36
C CYS A 132 -13.25 -7.44 7.75
N PRO A 133 -12.55 -8.43 8.33
CA PRO A 133 -11.95 -8.25 9.66
C PRO A 133 -10.78 -7.27 9.71
N PHE A 134 -10.21 -6.97 8.54
CA PHE A 134 -9.10 -6.03 8.42
C PHE A 134 -9.58 -4.59 8.19
N GLY A 135 -10.88 -4.39 7.94
CA GLY A 135 -11.45 -3.10 7.56
C GLY A 135 -10.86 -2.57 6.24
N ALA A 136 -10.61 -3.47 5.28
CA ALA A 136 -9.93 -3.13 4.03
C ALA A 136 -10.84 -2.41 3.02
N PRO A 137 -12.12 -2.81 2.82
CA PRO A 137 -13.07 -2.05 2.01
C PRO A 137 -13.50 -0.76 2.73
N GLN A 138 -13.28 0.37 2.07
CA GLN A 138 -13.58 1.71 2.57
C GLN A 138 -14.34 2.51 1.53
N PHE A 139 -15.23 3.39 1.96
CA PHE A 139 -15.90 4.33 1.06
C PHE A 139 -14.93 5.45 0.67
N LEU A 140 -14.84 5.73 -0.63
CA LEU A 140 -14.04 6.83 -1.18
C LEU A 140 -14.52 8.20 -0.68
N SER A 141 -15.83 8.38 -0.61
CA SER A 141 -16.45 9.60 -0.11
C SER A 141 -17.86 9.32 0.42
N LYS A 142 -18.36 10.23 1.27
CA LYS A 142 -19.78 10.30 1.63
C LYS A 142 -20.43 11.28 0.66
N GLY A 143 -21.33 10.80 -0.18
CA GLY A 143 -22.09 11.62 -1.11
C GLY A 143 -23.10 12.53 -0.40
N ALA A 144 -23.58 13.53 -1.14
CA ALA A 144 -24.70 14.35 -0.68
C ALA A 144 -25.90 13.43 -0.35
N PHE A 145 -26.61 13.74 0.75
CA PHE A 145 -27.74 12.97 1.26
C PHE A 145 -27.41 11.58 1.83
N GLY A 146 -26.16 11.33 2.23
CA GLY A 146 -25.78 10.06 2.87
C GLY A 146 -25.71 8.89 1.90
N SER A 147 -25.71 9.16 0.59
CA SER A 147 -25.36 8.17 -0.42
C SER A 147 -23.90 7.77 -0.23
N CYS A 148 -23.64 6.47 -0.06
CA CYS A 148 -22.27 5.98 0.04
C CYS A 148 -21.67 5.89 -1.37
N SER A 149 -20.41 6.29 -1.53
CA SER A 149 -19.71 6.11 -2.81
C SER A 149 -19.53 4.63 -3.14
N LYS A 150 -19.05 4.35 -4.36
CA LYS A 150 -18.43 3.06 -4.68
C LYS A 150 -17.38 2.73 -3.61
N MET A 151 -17.29 1.46 -3.23
CA MET A 151 -16.30 0.99 -2.27
C MET A 151 -14.92 0.97 -2.94
N ASP A 152 -13.85 1.14 -2.19
CA ASP A 152 -12.47 0.99 -2.65
C ASP A 152 -11.65 0.22 -1.62
N LYS A 153 -10.56 -0.41 -2.08
CA LYS A 153 -9.64 -1.16 -1.22
C LYS A 153 -8.29 -1.29 -1.91
N CYS A 154 -7.29 -1.80 -1.18
CA CYS A 154 -6.04 -2.22 -1.82
C CYS A 154 -6.30 -3.25 -2.95
N THR A 155 -5.81 -2.94 -4.15
CA THR A 155 -5.85 -3.80 -5.35
C THR A 155 -4.50 -4.48 -5.59
N PHE A 156 -3.58 -4.43 -4.63
CA PHE A 156 -2.19 -4.88 -4.81
C PHE A 156 -1.46 -4.18 -5.97
N CYS A 157 -1.86 -2.95 -6.29
CA CYS A 157 -1.44 -2.22 -7.49
C CYS A 157 -1.74 -2.97 -8.80
N SER A 158 -2.74 -3.84 -8.79
CA SER A 158 -3.44 -4.30 -9.99
C SER A 158 -4.51 -3.28 -10.39
N GLY A 159 -4.93 -3.32 -11.64
CA GLY A 159 -6.04 -2.50 -12.12
C GLY A 159 -7.39 -3.19 -11.98
N GLY A 160 -8.20 -3.10 -13.03
CA GLY A 160 -9.60 -3.48 -13.04
C GLY A 160 -9.92 -4.57 -14.07
N PRO A 161 -11.22 -4.75 -14.40
CA PRO A 161 -11.65 -5.67 -15.45
C PRO A 161 -11.37 -5.15 -16.87
N GLU A 162 -11.06 -3.86 -17.00
CA GLU A 162 -10.71 -3.18 -18.24
C GLU A 162 -9.36 -3.64 -18.81
N GLU A 163 -9.09 -3.30 -20.07
CA GLU A 163 -7.81 -3.62 -20.72
C GLU A 163 -6.63 -2.95 -19.98
N ASN A 164 -5.59 -3.73 -19.72
CA ASN A 164 -4.38 -3.28 -19.03
C ASN A 164 -3.73 -2.09 -19.77
N GLY A 165 -3.49 -0.99 -19.06
CA GLY A 165 -2.90 0.23 -19.60
C GLY A 165 -3.88 1.13 -20.35
N SER A 166 -5.18 0.79 -20.36
CA SER A 166 -6.21 1.66 -20.92
C SER A 166 -6.41 2.91 -20.07
N VAL A 167 -6.90 3.98 -20.70
CA VAL A 167 -7.23 5.22 -20.01
C VAL A 167 -8.34 4.99 -18.99
N ALA A 168 -9.33 4.14 -19.31
CA ALA A 168 -10.43 3.80 -18.43
C ALA A 168 -9.96 3.07 -17.15
N GLU A 169 -9.08 2.08 -17.30
CA GLU A 169 -8.48 1.38 -16.15
C GLU A 169 -7.70 2.35 -15.26
N PHE A 170 -6.84 3.15 -15.89
CA PHE A 170 -6.00 4.12 -15.21
C PHE A 170 -6.84 5.13 -14.41
N GLU A 171 -7.92 5.58 -15.01
CA GLU A 171 -8.89 6.44 -14.38
C GLU A 171 -9.51 5.75 -13.15
N GLU A 172 -10.10 4.58 -13.30
CA GLU A 172 -10.86 3.96 -12.20
C GLU A 172 -9.98 3.39 -11.07
N TYR A 173 -8.88 2.73 -11.40
CA TYR A 173 -8.08 1.92 -10.47
C TYR A 173 -6.67 2.48 -10.25
N GLY A 174 -6.26 3.48 -11.04
CA GLY A 174 -4.89 3.98 -11.06
C GLY A 174 -3.97 3.09 -11.91
N ARG A 175 -2.65 3.28 -11.76
CA ARG A 175 -1.67 2.53 -12.54
C ARG A 175 -1.61 1.05 -12.12
N ASN A 176 -1.82 0.16 -13.08
CA ASN A 176 -1.61 -1.27 -12.93
C ASN A 176 -0.11 -1.60 -13.01
N ARG A 177 0.53 -1.74 -11.84
CA ARG A 177 1.96 -2.07 -11.72
C ARG A 177 2.23 -3.55 -11.96
N LEU A 178 1.27 -4.42 -11.66
CA LEU A 178 1.44 -5.86 -11.86
C LEU A 178 1.53 -6.20 -13.35
N ALA A 179 0.69 -5.58 -14.19
CA ALA A 179 0.75 -5.73 -15.64
C ALA A 179 2.07 -5.18 -16.22
N GLU A 180 2.66 -4.14 -15.60
CA GLU A 180 3.99 -3.61 -15.96
C GLU A 180 5.15 -4.52 -15.49
N GLY A 181 4.89 -5.64 -14.80
CA GLY A 181 5.92 -6.50 -14.22
C GLY A 181 6.65 -5.89 -13.02
N LYS A 182 6.09 -4.84 -12.41
CA LYS A 182 6.64 -4.14 -11.24
C LYS A 182 6.00 -4.65 -9.96
N LEU A 183 6.71 -4.49 -8.86
CA LEU A 183 6.17 -4.80 -7.54
C LEU A 183 5.13 -3.74 -7.12
N PRO A 184 4.21 -4.08 -6.19
CA PRO A 184 3.32 -3.09 -5.60
C PRO A 184 4.11 -1.95 -4.97
N LEU A 185 3.63 -0.72 -5.13
CA LEU A 185 4.34 0.49 -4.74
C LEU A 185 4.77 0.47 -3.26
N CYS A 186 3.88 0.00 -2.38
CA CYS A 186 4.16 -0.10 -0.95
C CYS A 186 5.27 -1.10 -0.58
N ALA A 187 5.48 -2.16 -1.38
CA ALA A 187 6.56 -3.12 -1.17
C ALA A 187 7.89 -2.59 -1.75
N GLU A 188 7.83 -1.92 -2.90
CA GLU A 188 9.00 -1.35 -3.56
C GLU A 188 9.61 -0.19 -2.76
N MET A 189 8.75 0.74 -2.31
CA MET A 189 9.14 1.94 -1.56
C MET A 189 9.49 1.66 -0.10
N CYS A 190 9.28 0.45 0.42
CA CYS A 190 9.57 0.13 1.80
C CYS A 190 11.09 0.13 2.07
N SER A 191 11.59 1.22 2.65
CA SER A 191 13.01 1.40 2.99
C SER A 191 13.55 0.31 3.92
N THR A 192 12.74 -0.13 4.88
CA THR A 192 13.11 -1.16 5.87
C THR A 192 12.95 -2.59 5.37
N LYS A 193 12.42 -2.79 4.15
CA LYS A 193 12.09 -4.13 3.59
C LYS A 193 11.22 -4.97 4.53
N THR A 194 10.38 -4.29 5.31
CA THR A 194 9.34 -4.91 6.13
C THR A 194 8.23 -5.46 5.25
N LEU A 195 7.83 -4.67 4.24
CA LEU A 195 6.86 -5.07 3.23
C LEU A 195 7.58 -5.72 2.05
N ILE A 196 7.12 -6.90 1.65
CA ILE A 196 7.60 -7.61 0.47
C ILE A 196 6.36 -8.11 -0.28
N GLY A 197 6.35 -7.98 -1.59
CA GLY A 197 5.35 -8.56 -2.48
C GLY A 197 6.03 -9.41 -3.55
N GLY A 198 5.33 -10.42 -4.06
CA GLY A 198 5.84 -11.35 -5.06
C GLY A 198 5.10 -12.68 -5.01
N ASP A 199 5.63 -13.67 -5.72
CA ASP A 199 5.08 -15.03 -5.77
C ASP A 199 4.98 -15.66 -4.37
N SER A 200 3.83 -16.30 -4.10
CA SER A 200 3.52 -16.87 -2.79
C SER A 200 4.56 -17.88 -2.30
N ASN A 201 5.13 -18.71 -3.18
CA ASN A 201 6.11 -19.73 -2.78
C ASN A 201 7.42 -19.08 -2.31
N ILE A 202 7.87 -18.06 -3.03
CA ILE A 202 9.08 -17.30 -2.68
C ILE A 202 8.88 -16.53 -1.38
N ILE A 203 7.77 -15.82 -1.25
CA ILE A 203 7.46 -15.03 -0.05
C ILE A 203 7.31 -15.92 1.18
N SER A 204 6.67 -17.08 1.04
CA SER A 204 6.54 -18.07 2.12
C SER A 204 7.90 -18.61 2.57
N GLY A 205 8.82 -18.87 1.63
CA GLY A 205 10.21 -19.24 1.95
C GLY A 205 10.94 -18.15 2.75
N ILE A 206 10.84 -16.88 2.32
CA ILE A 206 11.43 -15.75 3.04
C ILE A 206 10.83 -15.60 4.44
N PHE A 207 9.51 -15.75 4.56
CA PHE A 207 8.81 -15.70 5.84
C PHE A 207 9.32 -16.78 6.80
N ASN A 208 9.37 -18.04 6.37
CA ASN A 208 9.84 -19.16 7.18
C ASN A 208 11.29 -18.96 7.63
N ASN A 209 12.16 -18.50 6.74
CA ASN A 209 13.56 -18.18 7.07
C ASN A 209 13.66 -17.07 8.13
N ARG A 210 12.82 -16.02 8.03
CA ARG A 210 12.77 -14.92 9.00
C ARG A 210 12.29 -15.40 10.37
N VAL A 211 11.26 -16.26 10.41
CA VAL A 211 10.76 -16.85 11.67
C VAL A 211 11.87 -17.69 12.31
N ALA A 212 12.46 -18.64 11.57
CA ALA A 212 13.51 -19.51 12.09
C ALA A 212 14.73 -18.72 12.62
N THR A 213 15.13 -17.66 11.91
CA THR A 213 16.25 -16.80 12.35
C THR A 213 15.91 -16.04 13.64
N ARG A 214 14.68 -15.56 13.79
CA ARG A 214 14.22 -14.86 15.00
C ARG A 214 14.19 -15.81 16.20
N GLU A 215 13.65 -17.01 15.99
CA GLU A 215 13.62 -18.06 17.02
C GLU A 215 15.02 -18.45 17.48
N LYS A 216 15.96 -18.67 16.54
CA LYS A 216 17.38 -18.94 16.87
C LYS A 216 18.02 -17.82 17.70
N ASN A 217 17.64 -16.57 17.43
CA ASN A 217 18.14 -15.40 18.14
C ASN A 217 17.37 -15.12 19.45
N GLY A 218 16.53 -16.05 19.92
CA GLY A 218 15.75 -15.91 21.16
C GLY A 218 14.65 -14.85 21.10
N LYS A 219 14.29 -14.35 19.92
CA LYS A 219 13.24 -13.34 19.72
C LYS A 219 11.98 -13.97 19.16
N TYR A 220 10.84 -13.76 19.82
CA TYR A 220 9.52 -14.26 19.42
C TYR A 220 9.47 -15.80 19.20
N PRO A 221 9.88 -16.61 20.20
CA PRO A 221 9.80 -18.07 20.11
C PRO A 221 8.35 -18.53 19.87
N GLY A 222 8.12 -19.39 18.86
CA GLY A 222 6.79 -19.90 18.53
C GLY A 222 5.92 -18.93 17.74
N SER A 223 6.52 -17.97 17.03
CA SER A 223 5.79 -17.05 16.15
C SER A 223 5.24 -17.78 14.93
N LYS A 224 4.01 -18.29 15.05
CA LYS A 224 3.27 -18.95 13.97
C LYS A 224 2.84 -17.96 12.90
N ALA A 225 2.71 -18.42 11.66
CA ALA A 225 1.99 -17.68 10.62
C ALA A 225 0.57 -17.35 11.10
N PHE A 226 0.15 -16.10 10.92
CA PHE A 226 -1.19 -15.66 11.29
C PHE A 226 -2.15 -16.05 10.16
N GLY A 227 -3.09 -16.96 10.43
CA GLY A 227 -4.10 -17.42 9.48
C GLY A 227 -5.51 -17.37 10.06
N TRP A 228 -6.51 -17.80 9.27
CA TRP A 228 -7.91 -17.87 9.72
C TRP A 228 -8.07 -18.73 10.98
N THR A 229 -7.30 -19.82 11.09
CA THR A 229 -7.28 -20.67 12.29
C THR A 229 -6.72 -19.98 13.53
N THR A 230 -5.80 -19.03 13.37
CA THR A 230 -5.29 -18.21 14.48
C THR A 230 -6.29 -17.15 14.90
N ALA A 231 -7.02 -16.56 13.94
CA ALA A 231 -7.95 -15.47 14.18
C ALA A 231 -9.33 -15.95 14.71
N TYR A 232 -9.84 -17.06 14.19
CA TYR A 232 -11.19 -17.56 14.48
C TYR A 232 -11.21 -18.99 15.05
N GLY A 233 -10.03 -19.61 15.16
CA GLY A 233 -9.92 -21.02 15.50
C GLY A 233 -9.97 -21.94 14.28
N GLY A 234 -9.35 -23.12 14.41
CA GLY A 234 -9.62 -24.26 13.53
C GLY A 234 -11.02 -24.86 13.71
N PRO A 235 -11.40 -25.87 12.91
CA PRO A 235 -12.73 -26.47 12.94
C PRO A 235 -13.15 -27.01 14.32
N ASP A 236 -12.18 -27.39 15.16
CA ASP A 236 -12.43 -27.89 16.52
C ASP A 236 -12.45 -26.79 17.60
N THR A 237 -12.33 -25.52 17.20
CA THR A 237 -12.26 -24.40 18.13
C THR A 237 -13.67 -23.92 18.43
N PRO A 238 -14.06 -23.81 19.71
CA PRO A 238 -15.36 -23.26 20.07
C PRO A 238 -15.52 -21.86 19.47
N ALA A 239 -16.69 -21.59 18.89
CA ALA A 239 -16.99 -20.26 18.36
C ALA A 239 -16.66 -19.18 19.42
N PRO A 240 -16.01 -18.07 19.04
CA PRO A 240 -15.67 -17.03 19.98
C PRO A 240 -16.95 -16.55 20.65
N THR A 241 -17.03 -16.68 21.98
CA THR A 241 -18.15 -16.16 22.75
C THR A 241 -18.18 -14.65 22.54
N PRO A 242 -19.26 -14.07 21.98
CA PRO A 242 -19.32 -12.64 21.76
C PRO A 242 -19.12 -11.95 23.11
N THR A 243 -18.10 -11.10 23.21
CA THR A 243 -17.98 -10.20 24.35
C THR A 243 -19.29 -9.43 24.44
N PRO A 244 -20.05 -9.51 25.53
CA PRO A 244 -21.27 -8.74 25.67
C PRO A 244 -20.94 -7.28 25.39
N ALA A 245 -21.62 -6.67 24.42
CA ALA A 245 -21.42 -5.27 24.11
C ALA A 245 -21.50 -4.49 25.43
N ALA A 246 -20.43 -3.75 25.77
CA ALA A 246 -20.45 -2.92 26.96
C ALA A 246 -21.68 -2.00 26.83
N LYS A 247 -22.62 -2.12 27.77
CA LYS A 247 -23.80 -1.25 27.80
C LYS A 247 -23.30 0.19 27.87
N ILE A 248 -23.48 0.94 26.79
CA ILE A 248 -23.20 2.37 26.77
C ILE A 248 -24.24 3.01 27.71
N PRO A 249 -23.83 3.66 28.82
CA PRO A 249 -24.78 4.28 29.72
C PRO A 249 -25.62 5.33 28.98
N GLY A 250 -26.94 5.13 28.92
CA GLY A 250 -27.87 6.08 28.31
C GLY A 250 -28.30 5.79 26.86
N ALA A 251 -27.82 4.72 26.23
CA ALA A 251 -28.44 4.23 24.99
C ALA A 251 -29.76 3.53 25.34
N LYS A 252 -30.90 4.08 24.87
CA LYS A 252 -32.22 3.44 24.96
C LYS A 252 -32.34 2.31 23.95
#